data_AF-A0A942JHA1-F1
#
_entry.id   AF-A0A942JHA1-F1
#
_cell.length_a   1.000
_cell.length_b   1.000
_cell.length_c   1.000
_cell.angle_alpha   90.00
_cell.angle_beta   90.00
_cell.angle_gamma   90.00
#
_symmetry.space_group_name_H-M   'P 1'
#
loop_
_entity.id
_entity.type
_entity.pdbx_description
1 polymer ?
#
loop_
_entity_poly.entity_id
_entity_poly.type
_entity_poly.pdbx_seq_one_letter_code
_entity_poly.pdbx_strand_id
1 'polypeptide(L)' 'MPSFLVLLVLLLVGMLALEAPRLVLGKMWGELGAFLFLWAFAAFLSGAAVLGMELPNPTDLLTAVFGL' A
#
# COMPACT_ATOMS: atom_id res chain seq x y z
N MET A 1 19.56 4.37 7.30
CA MET A 1 18.33 5.18 7.14
C MET A 1 17.93 5.38 5.67
N PRO A 2 18.79 5.80 4.72
CA PRO A 2 18.38 5.91 3.30
C PRO A 2 18.13 4.55 2.62
N SER A 3 18.82 3.49 3.07
CA SER A 3 18.67 2.13 2.51
C SER A 3 17.26 1.57 2.61
N PHE A 4 16.55 1.79 3.72
CA PHE A 4 15.20 1.26 3.91
C PHE A 4 14.16 1.92 3.01
N LEU A 5 14.32 3.21 2.72
CA LEU A 5 13.46 3.92 1.77
C LEU A 5 13.65 3.39 0.35
N VAL A 6 14.90 3.14 -0.06
CA VAL A 6 15.18 2.55 -1.37
C VAL A 6 14.55 1.15 -1.49
N LEU A 7 14.69 0.32 -0.45
CA LEU A 7 14.07 -1.01 -0.43
C LEU A 7 12.53 -0.94 -0.47
N LEU A 8 11.92 -0.02 0.29
CA LEU A 8 10.49 0.18 0.29
C LEU A 8 9.98 0.58 -1.10
N VAL A 9 10.64 1.55 -1.75
CA VAL A 9 10.29 2.00 -3.10
C VAL A 9 10.45 0.86 -4.11
N LEU A 10 11.56 0.12 -4.06
CA LEU A 10 11.78 -1.03 -4.94
C LEU A 10 10.71 -2.10 -4.76
N LEU A 11 10.27 -2.36 -3.53
CA LEU A 11 9.26 -3.36 -3.24
C LEU A 11 7.88 -2.92 -3.72
N LEU A 12 7.49 -1.66 -3.49
CA LEU A 12 6.23 -1.09 -3.97
C LEU A 12 6.19 -1.05 -5.51
N VAL A 13 7.27 -0.59 -6.16
CA VAL A 13 7.38 -0.58 -7.63
C VAL A 13 7.40 -2.00 -8.18
N GLY A 14 8.09 -2.93 -7.52
CA GLY A 14 8.13 -4.34 -7.90
C GLY A 14 6.75 -5.00 -7.87
N MET A 15 5.98 -4.78 -6.80
CA MET A 15 4.58 -5.24 -6.72
C MET A 15 3.74 -4.67 -7.88
N LEU A 16 3.85 -3.37 -8.12
CA LEU A 16 3.10 -2.71 -9.20
C LEU A 16 3.50 -3.26 -10.57
N ALA A 17 4.80 -3.43 -10.83
CA ALA A 17 5.32 -3.91 -12.11
C ALA A 17 4.98 -5.38 -12.38
N LEU A 18 4.83 -6.21 -11.35
CA LEU A 18 4.45 -7.62 -11.51
C LEU A 18 2.94 -7.77 -11.73
N GLU A 19 2.11 -7.02 -10.98
CA GLU A 19 0.67 -7.24 -10.96
C GLU A 19 -0.09 -6.38 -11.97
N ALA A 20 0.30 -5.11 -12.16
CA ALA A 20 -0.43 -4.18 -13.03
C ALA A 20 -0.50 -4.62 -14.50
N PRO A 21 0.56 -5.17 -15.13
CA PRO A 21 0.49 -5.60 -16.53
C PRO A 21 -0.54 -6.70 -16.74
N ARG A 22 -0.64 -7.65 -15.81
CA ARG A 22 -1.63 -8.73 -15.86
C ARG A 22 -3.05 -8.19 -15.87
N LEU A 23 -3.33 -7.23 -14.98
CA LEU A 23 -4.66 -6.61 -14.84
C LEU A 23 -5.01 -5.73 -16.05
N VAL A 24 -4.05 -4.96 -16.57
CA VAL A 24 -4.23 -4.10 -17.74
C VAL A 24 -4.45 -4.93 -19.01
N LEU A 25 -3.59 -5.93 -19.26
CA LEU A 25 -3.70 -6.81 -20.43
C LEU A 25 -4.97 -7.67 -20.38
N GLY A 26 -5.37 -8.08 -19.18
CA GLY A 26 -6.64 -8.78 -18.93
C GLY A 26 -7.89 -7.88 -19.03
N LYS A 27 -7.74 -6.57 -19.24
CA LYS A 27 -8.83 -5.57 -19.21
C LYS A 27 -9.68 -5.63 -17.92
N MET A 28 -9.05 -6.03 -16.82
CA MET A 28 -9.65 -6.18 -15.49
C MET A 28 -9.64 -4.83 -14.77
N TRP A 29 -10.40 -3.86 -15.29
CA TRP A 29 -10.35 -2.47 -14.82
C TRP A 29 -10.87 -2.29 -13.40
N GLY A 30 -11.85 -3.10 -12.98
CA GLY A 30 -12.38 -3.07 -11.62
C GLY A 30 -11.35 -3.55 -10.61
N GLU A 31 -10.70 -4.67 -10.91
CA GLU A 31 -9.64 -5.25 -10.10
C GLU A 31 -8.38 -4.39 -10.10
N LEU A 32 -8.06 -3.76 -11.23
CA LEU A 32 -6.99 -2.76 -11.31
C LEU A 32 -7.26 -1.58 -10.39
N GLY A 33 -8.49 -1.06 -10.38
CA GLY A 33 -8.88 0.02 -9.46
C GLY A 33 -8.74 -0.38 -7.99
N ALA A 34 -9.25 -1.55 -7.62
CA ALA A 34 -9.14 -2.08 -6.26
C ALA A 34 -7.68 -2.32 -5.85
N PHE A 35 -6.87 -2.91 -6.74
CA PHE A 35 -5.45 -3.13 -6.52
C PHE A 35 -4.70 -1.80 -6.32
N LEU A 36 -4.91 -0.83 -7.20
CA LEU A 36 -4.25 0.49 -7.08
C LEU A 36 -4.66 1.22 -5.82
N PHE A 37 -5.93 1.15 -5.41
CA PHE A 37 -6.39 1.74 -4.15
C PHE A 37 -5.68 1.11 -2.95
N LEU A 38 -5.67 -0.22 -2.86
CA LEU A 38 -5.01 -0.94 -1.78
C LEU A 38 -3.49 -0.73 -1.78
N TRP A 39 -2.86 -0.72 -2.96
CA TRP A 39 -1.44 -0.46 -3.12
C TRP A 39 -1.07 0.95 -2.69
N ALA A 40 -1.85 1.97 -3.08
CA ALA A 40 -1.64 3.35 -2.67
C ALA A 40 -1.82 3.51 -1.14
N PHE A 41 -2.80 2.84 -0.56
CA PHE A 41 -3.01 2.82 0.89
C PHE A 41 -1.82 2.18 1.63
N ALA A 42 -1.33 1.04 1.13
CA ALA A 42 -0.15 0.38 1.67
C ALA A 42 1.11 1.25 1.55
N ALA A 43 1.29 1.93 0.41
CA ALA A 43 2.39 2.86 0.19
C ALA A 43 2.36 4.04 1.17
N PHE A 44 1.17 4.60 1.41
CA PHE A 44 0.96 5.67 2.39
C PHE A 44 1.32 5.23 3.80
N LEU A 45 0.75 4.11 4.28
CA LEU A 45 1.01 3.59 5.63
C LEU A 45 2.48 3.21 5.83
N SER A 46 3.07 2.52 4.85
CA SER A 46 4.48 2.11 4.92
C SER A 46 5.42 3.31 4.87
N GLY A 47 5.12 4.31 4.03
CA GLY A 47 5.87 5.55 3.96
C GLY A 47 5.81 6.31 5.28
N ALA A 48 4.62 6.45 5.86
CA ALA A 48 4.43 7.08 7.15
C ALA A 48 5.20 6.35 8.27
N ALA A 49 5.15 5.02 8.31
CA ALA A 49 5.88 4.22 9.29
C ALA A 49 7.40 4.40 9.17
N VAL A 50 7.96 4.40 7.95
CA VAL A 50 9.41 4.61 7.75
C VAL A 50 9.85 6.04 8.06
N LEU A 51 8.97 7.02 7.85
CA LEU A 51 9.19 8.41 8.24
C LEU A 51 9.02 8.65 9.75
N GLY A 52 8.64 7.63 10.52
CA GLY A 52 8.42 7.74 11.96
C GLY A 52 7.17 8.54 12.32
N MET A 53 6.20 8.67 11.41
CA MET A 53 4.90 9.23 11.73
C MET A 53 4.10 8.22 12.56
N GLU A 54 3.70 8.62 13.75
CA GLU A 54 2.76 7.89 14.60
C GLU A 54 1.33 8.08 14.05
N LEU A 55 1.02 7.37 12.96
CA LEU A 55 -0.36 7.19 12.55
C LEU A 55 -1.03 6.21 13.52
N PRO A 56 -2.28 6.47 13.96
CA PRO A 56 -3.04 5.48 14.71
C PRO A 56 -3.07 4.18 13.92
N ASN A 57 -2.79 3.06 14.58
CA ASN A 57 -2.76 1.78 13.91
C ASN A 57 -4.13 1.57 13.25
N PRO A 58 -4.22 1.08 11.99
CA PRO A 58 -5.49 0.73 11.39
C PRO A 58 -6.36 -0.16 12.30
N THR A 59 -5.74 -1.01 13.12
CA THR A 59 -6.44 -1.78 14.16
C THR A 59 -7.08 -0.90 15.22
N ASP A 60 -6.39 0.14 15.71
CA ASP A 60 -6.94 1.09 16.68
C ASP A 60 -8.12 1.85 16.10
N LEU A 61 -8.06 2.21 14.80
CA LEU A 61 -9.18 2.82 14.08
C LEU A 61 -10.37 1.86 13.96
N LEU A 62 -10.12 0.57 13.65
CA LEU A 62 -11.16 -0.44 13.61
C LEU A 62 -11.78 -0.68 14.99
N THR A 63 -10.98 -0.73 16.06
CA THR A 63 -11.46 -0.80 17.44
C THR A 63 -12.28 0.44 17.80
N ALA A 64 -11.88 1.64 17.38
CA ALA A 64 -12.64 2.86 17.63
C ALA A 64 -14.00 2.91 16.90
N VAL A 65 -14.07 2.39 15.67
CA VAL A 65 -15.29 2.40 14.84
C VAL A 65 -16.23 1.25 15.18
N PHE A 66 -15.69 0.05 15.40
CA PHE A 66 -16.46 -1.19 15.57
C PHE A 66 -16.52 -1.69 17.02
N GLY A 67 -15.76 -1.09 17.94
CA GLY A 67 -15.75 -1.48 19.36
C GLY A 67 -15.19 -2.87 19.63
N LEU A 68 -14.33 -3.38 18.72
CA LEU A 68 -13.67 -4.69 18.81
C LEU A 68 -12.57 -4.74 19.87
#